data_AF-A0A843KEX2-F1
#
_entry.id   AF-A0A843KEX2-F1
#
_cell.length_a   1.000
_cell.length_b   1.000
_cell.length_c   1.000
_cell.angle_alpha   90.00
_cell.angle_beta   90.00
_cell.angle_gamma   90.00
#
_symmetry.space_group_name_H-M   'P 1'
#
loop_
_entity.id
_entity.type
_entity.pdbx_description
1 polymer ?
#
loop_
_entity_poly.entity_id
_entity_poly.type
_entity_poly.pdbx_seq_one_letter_code
_entity_poly.pdbx_strand_id
1 'polypeptide(L)'
;MHKGVYCLVFRNRCCTVEVGSLGEVTFPSGWHVYTGSAQGPGGLARVARHIRVKREGIRSPHWHVDYLLVQPGFRLSAVACAPTTAQSDECR
;
A
#
# COMPACT_ATOMS: atom_id res chain seq x y z
N MET A 1 -9.80 3.39 17.25
CA MET A 1 -8.99 3.39 16.02
C MET A 1 -9.58 4.39 15.04
N HIS A 2 -8.76 5.25 14.43
CA HIS A 2 -9.23 6.28 13.49
C HIS A 2 -9.52 5.68 12.12
N LYS A 3 -10.68 5.99 11.54
CA LYS A 3 -10.96 5.75 10.11
C LYS A 3 -10.23 6.79 9.27
N GLY A 4 -10.04 6.50 8.00
CA GLY A 4 -9.41 7.46 7.11
C GLY A 4 -9.06 6.92 5.73
N VAL A 5 -8.17 7.65 5.07
CA VAL A 5 -7.50 7.26 3.83
C VAL A 5 -5.99 7.30 4.08
N TYR A 6 -5.24 6.48 3.38
CA TYR A 6 -3.78 6.50 3.47
C TYR A 6 -3.13 6.36 2.09
N CYS A 7 -1.93 6.91 1.97
CA CYS A 7 -1.08 6.77 0.80
C CYS A 7 0.25 6.14 1.20
N LEU A 8 0.65 5.08 0.48
CA LEU A 8 1.99 4.50 0.55
C LEU A 8 2.80 5.00 -0.64
N VAL A 9 3.91 5.66 -0.38
CA VAL A 9 4.77 6.25 -1.41
C VAL A 9 5.98 5.37 -1.63
N PHE A 10 6.13 4.85 -2.84
CA PHE A 10 7.21 3.96 -3.23
C PHE A 10 8.17 4.62 -4.21
N ARG A 11 9.42 4.15 -4.18
CA ARG A 11 10.43 4.42 -5.21
C ARG A 11 11.04 3.10 -5.70
N ASN A 12 11.16 2.93 -7.01
CA ASN A 12 11.70 1.73 -7.63
C ASN A 12 12.58 2.04 -8.86
N ARG A 13 13.37 1.05 -9.28
CA ARG A 13 13.89 0.97 -10.66
C ARG A 13 12.87 0.24 -11.54
N CYS A 14 13.01 0.35 -12.87
CA CYS A 14 12.14 -0.37 -13.80
C CYS A 14 12.17 -1.87 -13.46
N CYS A 15 10.99 -2.47 -13.27
CA CYS A 15 10.87 -3.88 -12.94
C CYS A 15 9.49 -4.43 -13.30
N THR A 16 9.43 -5.74 -13.48
CA THR A 16 8.18 -6.49 -13.59
C THR A 16 7.93 -7.22 -12.28
N VAL A 17 6.69 -7.19 -11.80
CA VAL A 17 6.26 -7.86 -10.56
C VAL A 17 5.04 -8.70 -10.88
N GLU A 18 5.01 -9.96 -10.43
CA GLU A 18 3.81 -10.77 -10.45
C GLU A 18 2.89 -10.34 -9.27
N VAL A 19 1.74 -9.77 -9.59
CA VAL A 19 0.82 -9.15 -8.63
C VAL A 19 -0.49 -9.94 -8.56
N GLY A 20 -0.44 -11.11 -7.94
CA GLY A 20 -1.62 -11.95 -7.70
C GLY A 20 -2.45 -12.17 -8.97
N SER A 21 -3.75 -11.88 -8.91
CA SER A 21 -4.66 -12.03 -10.06
C SER A 21 -4.44 -11.03 -11.19
N LEU A 22 -3.64 -9.97 -11.00
CA LEU A 22 -3.26 -9.06 -12.08
C LEU A 22 -2.15 -9.64 -12.98
N GLY A 23 -1.50 -10.74 -12.56
CA GLY A 23 -0.38 -11.31 -13.30
C GLY A 23 0.84 -10.38 -13.31
N GLU A 24 1.61 -10.40 -14.38
CA GLU A 24 2.79 -9.56 -14.53
C GLU A 24 2.44 -8.10 -14.80
N VAL A 25 2.89 -7.21 -13.92
CA VAL A 25 2.75 -5.76 -14.05
C VAL A 25 4.13 -5.14 -14.16
N THR A 26 4.35 -4.39 -15.25
CA THR A 26 5.60 -3.64 -15.48
C THR A 26 5.48 -2.25 -14.88
N PHE A 27 6.40 -1.91 -13.98
CA PHE A 27 6.49 -0.59 -13.37
C PHE A 27 7.70 0.18 -13.91
N PRO A 28 7.53 1.40 -14.45
CA PRO A 28 8.66 2.25 -14.79
C PRO A 28 9.45 2.64 -13.54
N SER A 29 10.71 3.02 -13.72
CA SER A 29 11.50 3.63 -12.65
C SER A 29 10.90 4.96 -12.23
N GLY A 30 10.88 5.23 -10.93
CA GLY A 30 10.39 6.50 -10.41
C GLY A 30 9.59 6.35 -9.13
N TRP A 31 8.54 7.16 -9.02
CA TRP A 31 7.68 7.26 -7.85
C TRP A 31 6.31 6.67 -8.15
N HIS A 32 5.78 5.90 -7.20
CA HIS A 32 4.46 5.31 -7.28
C HIS A 32 3.72 5.55 -5.97
N VAL A 33 2.42 5.83 -6.06
CA VAL A 33 1.57 6.03 -4.88
C VAL A 33 0.45 5.01 -4.92
N TYR A 34 0.33 4.25 -3.83
CA TYR A 34 -0.84 3.44 -3.57
C TYR A 34 -1.75 4.17 -2.59
N THR A 35 -2.98 4.47 -3.01
CA THR A 35 -4.01 5.05 -2.15
C THR A 35 -4.97 3.96 -1.70
N GLY A 36 -5.18 3.87 -0.39
CA GLY A 36 -6.04 2.86 0.21
C GLY A 36 -7.06 3.45 1.18
N SER A 37 -8.24 2.85 1.19
CA SER A 37 -9.29 3.16 2.15
C SER A 37 -9.05 2.45 3.48
N ALA A 38 -9.29 3.19 4.57
CA ALA A 38 -9.29 2.70 5.95
C ALA A 38 -10.66 2.97 6.62
N GLN A 39 -11.75 2.82 5.87
CA GLN A 39 -13.12 2.97 6.39
C GLN A 39 -13.66 1.73 7.11
N GLY A 40 -13.06 0.56 6.89
CA GLY A 40 -13.46 -0.70 7.49
C GLY A 40 -13.00 -0.90 8.94
N PRO A 41 -13.34 -2.05 9.54
CA PRO A 41 -12.85 -2.44 10.85
C PRO A 41 -11.32 -2.36 10.92
N GLY A 42 -10.79 -1.76 11.99
CA GLY A 42 -9.36 -1.55 12.19
C GLY A 42 -8.82 -0.19 11.72
N GLY A 43 -9.55 0.53 10.85
CA GLY A 43 -9.16 1.89 10.46
C GLY A 43 -7.72 2.00 9.95
N LEU A 44 -7.04 3.08 10.32
CA LEU A 44 -5.65 3.37 9.95
C LEU A 44 -4.63 2.38 10.53
N ALA A 45 -5.02 1.41 11.36
CA ALA A 45 -4.14 0.31 11.76
C ALA A 45 -3.67 -0.52 10.54
N ARG A 46 -4.38 -0.43 9.41
CA ARG A 46 -3.94 -0.96 8.11
C ARG A 46 -2.55 -0.47 7.72
N VAL A 47 -2.23 0.79 8.02
CA VAL A 47 -0.92 1.38 7.74
C VAL A 47 0.18 0.66 8.51
N ALA A 48 -0.04 0.41 9.81
CA ALA A 48 0.90 -0.33 10.63
C ALA A 48 1.12 -1.76 10.10
N ARG A 49 0.05 -2.41 9.60
CA ARG A 49 0.17 -3.73 8.93
C ARG A 49 1.08 -3.63 7.70
N HIS A 50 0.91 -2.64 6.84
CA HIS A 50 1.75 -2.45 5.64
C HIS A 50 3.22 -2.24 5.97
N ILE A 51 3.50 -1.40 6.97
CA ILE A 51 4.88 -1.16 7.45
C ILE A 51 5.48 -2.46 8.00
N ARG A 52 4.70 -3.24 8.74
CA ARG A 52 5.13 -4.54 9.25
C ARG A 52 5.44 -5.53 8.12
N VAL A 53 4.57 -5.62 7.12
CA VAL A 53 4.80 -6.45 5.92
C VAL A 53 6.09 -6.03 5.21
N LYS A 54 6.35 -4.72 5.06
CA LYS A 54 7.61 -4.26 4.45
C LYS A 54 8.85 -4.70 5.22
N ARG A 55 8.77 -4.68 6.56
CA ARG A 55 9.91 -4.97 7.45
C ARG A 55 10.16 -6.46 7.62
N GLU A 56 9.10 -7.24 7.81
CA GLU A 56 9.15 -8.63 8.24
C GLU A 56 8.80 -9.62 7.12
N GLY A 57 8.25 -9.12 6.01
CA GLY A 57 7.66 -9.95 4.98
C GLY A 57 6.28 -10.48 5.36
N ILE A 58 5.66 -11.19 4.42
CA ILE A 58 4.40 -11.92 4.63
C ILE A 58 4.44 -13.19 3.79
N ARG A 59 3.87 -14.29 4.30
CA ARG A 59 3.82 -15.57 3.55
C ARG A 59 2.75 -15.58 2.46
N SER A 60 1.64 -14.89 2.69
CA SER A 60 0.50 -14.85 1.78
C SER A 60 0.06 -13.40 1.60
N PRO A 61 0.49 -12.73 0.51
CA PRO A 61 0.03 -11.41 0.13
C PRO A 61 -1.50 -11.41 -0.05
N HIS A 62 -2.18 -10.43 0.55
CA HIS A 62 -3.65 -10.34 0.47
C HIS A 62 -4.12 -9.18 -0.42
N TRP A 63 -3.42 -8.05 -0.38
CA TRP A 63 -3.70 -6.90 -1.25
C TRP A 63 -2.62 -6.78 -2.33
N HIS A 64 -2.95 -6.20 -3.49
CA HIS A 64 -1.97 -5.99 -4.56
C HIS A 64 -0.70 -5.27 -4.09
N VAL A 65 -0.84 -4.30 -3.16
CA VAL A 65 0.31 -3.58 -2.60
C VAL A 65 1.21 -4.45 -1.72
N ASP A 66 0.74 -5.61 -1.23
CA ASP A 66 1.56 -6.55 -0.45
C ASP A 66 2.68 -7.14 -1.31
N TYR A 67 2.40 -7.42 -2.58
CA TYR A 67 3.40 -7.87 -3.55
C TYR A 67 4.49 -6.82 -3.77
N LEU A 68 4.11 -5.54 -3.82
CA LEU A 68 5.06 -4.44 -3.95
C LEU A 68 5.87 -4.24 -2.65
N LEU A 69 5.23 -4.42 -1.48
CA LEU A 69 5.91 -4.29 -0.19
C LEU A 69 7.01 -5.35 -0.02
N VAL A 70 6.77 -6.59 -0.45
CA VAL A 70 7.77 -7.68 -0.37
C VAL A 70 8.79 -7.66 -1.51
N GLN A 71 8.53 -6.92 -2.60
CA GLN A 71 9.46 -6.85 -3.73
C GLN A 71 10.72 -6.04 -3.37
N PRO A 72 11.94 -6.61 -3.49
CA PRO A 72 13.19 -5.90 -3.17
C PRO A 72 13.40 -4.63 -4.00
N GLY A 73 12.88 -4.60 -5.23
CA GLY A 73 12.96 -3.44 -6.12
C GLY A 73 12.13 -2.22 -5.69
N PHE A 74 11.21 -2.40 -4.73
CA PHE A 74 10.31 -1.34 -4.26
C PHE A 74 10.70 -0.87 -2.86
N ARG A 75 11.11 0.39 -2.73
CA ARG A 75 11.39 1.06 -1.45
C ARG A 75 10.18 1.85 -0.99
N LEU A 76 9.58 1.49 0.14
CA LEU A 76 8.61 2.32 0.84
C LEU A 76 9.34 3.56 1.40
N SER A 77 9.05 4.73 0.85
CA SER A 77 9.78 5.96 1.12
C SER A 77 9.02 6.92 2.03
N ALA A 78 7.69 6.91 1.98
CA ALA A 78 6.86 7.68 2.89
C ALA A 78 5.48 7.03 3.04
N VAL A 79 4.78 7.46 4.09
CA VAL A 79 3.39 7.12 4.35
C VAL A 79 2.66 8.40 4.75
N ALA A 80 1.53 8.67 4.11
CA ALA A 80 0.63 9.76 4.49
C ALA A 80 -0.70 9.17 4.97
N CYS A 81 -1.27 9.75 6.03
CA CYS A 81 -2.54 9.34 6.60
C CYS A 81 -3.45 10.57 6.71
N ALA A 82 -4.69 10.44 6.27
CA ALA A 82 -5.73 11.44 6.45
C ALA A 82 -6.88 10.81 7.26
N PRO A 83 -6.99 11.10 8.57
CA PRO A 83 -8.15 10.70 9.35
C PRO A 83 -9.43 11.31 8.77
N THR A 84 -10.51 10.55 8.73
CA THR A 84 -11.82 11.03 8.27
C THR A 84 -12.86 10.92 9.38
N THR A 85 -13.81 11.84 9.38
CA THR A 85 -14.93 11.86 10.35
C THR A 85 -16.20 11.26 9.75
N ALA A 86 -16.38 11.41 8.44
CA ALA A 86 -17.46 10.81 7.68
C ALA A 86 -16.90 10.03 6.47
N GLN A 87 -17.73 9.16 5.91
CA GLN A 87 -17.36 8.41 4.69
C GLN A 87 -17.33 9.31 3.44
N SER A 88 -18.08 10.42 3.45
CA SER A 88 -18.07 11.44 2.41
C SER A 88 -16.75 12.21 2.29
N ASP A 89 -15.86 12.08 3.26
CA ASP A 89 -14.55 12.72 3.26
C ASP A 89 -13.57 12.00 2.29
N GLU A 90 -13.95 10.83 1.76
CA GLU A 90 -13.21 10.07 0.73
C GLU A 90 -13.92 10.20 -0.62
N CYS A 91 -13.19 10.68 -1.64
CA CYS A 91 -13.71 10.71 -3.02
C CYS A 91 -13.92 9.28 -3.52
N ARG A 92 -15.07 9.02 -4.15
CA ARG A 92 -15.47 7.71 -4.70
C ARG A 92 -15.65 7.78 -6.20
#